data_AF-A0AAJ8WSK8-F1
#
_entry.id   AF-A0AAJ8WSK8-F1
#
_cell.length_a   1.000
_cell.length_b   1.000
_cell.length_c   1.000
_cell.angle_alpha   90.00
_cell.angle_beta   90.00
_cell.angle_gamma   90.00
#
_symmetry.space_group_name_H-M   'P 1'
#
loop_
_entity.id
_entity.type
_entity.pdbx_description
1 polymer ?
#
loop_
_entity_poly.entity_id
_entity_poly.type
_entity_poly.pdbx_seq_one_letter_code
_entity_poly.pdbx_strand_id
1 'polypeptide(L)' 'MKDTTELERAYRFYQEAKQDKDAIACGCLNDAYEWIFNELKKLFDKQD' A
#
# COMPACT_ATOMS: atom_id res chain seq x y z
N MET A 1 -7.76 -6.06 18.27
CA MET A 1 -6.64 -5.57 17.45
C MET A 1 -7.19 -5.39 16.03
N LYS A 2 -6.92 -4.29 15.34
CA LYS A 2 -7.38 -4.11 13.95
C LYS A 2 -6.57 -5.07 13.06
N ASP A 3 -7.22 -5.71 12.09
CA ASP A 3 -6.52 -6.55 11.11
C ASP A 3 -5.74 -5.66 10.16
N THR A 4 -4.43 -5.87 10.07
CA THR A 4 -3.50 -5.07 9.26
C THR A 4 -2.85 -5.91 8.15
N THR A 5 -3.36 -7.11 7.87
CA THR A 5 -2.77 -8.04 6.88
C THR A 5 -2.64 -7.41 5.50
N GLU A 6 -3.68 -6.72 5.03
CA GLU A 6 -3.67 -6.06 3.72
C GLU A 6 -2.73 -4.85 3.69
N LEU A 7 -2.61 -4.12 4.80
CA LEU A 7 -1.63 -3.03 4.93
C LEU A 7 -0.19 -3.55 4.86
N GLU A 8 0.10 -4.69 5.51
CA GLU A 8 1.41 -5.32 5.43
C GLU A 8 1.74 -5.77 4.00
N ARG A 9 0.76 -6.33 3.28
CA ARG A 9 0.91 -6.72 1.87
C ARG A 9 1.20 -5.51 0.97
N ALA A 10 0.44 -4.43 1.12
CA ALA A 10 0.67 -3.19 0.37
C ALA A 10 2.07 -2.62 0.62
N TYR A 11 2.53 -2.66 1.88
CA TYR A 11 3.88 -2.22 2.23
C TYR A 11 4.98 -3.11 1.64
N ARG A 12 4.81 -4.43 1.63
CA ARG A 12 5.76 -5.36 0.98
C ARG A 12 5.84 -5.10 -0.53
N PHE A 13 4.68 -4.94 -1.18
CA PHE A 13 4.63 -4.59 -2.60
C PHE A 13 5.37 -3.28 -2.90
N TYR A 14 5.19 -2.25 -2.06
CA TYR A 14 5.95 -1.00 -2.17
C TYR A 14 7.48 -1.21 -2.08
N GLN A 15 7.95 -2.05 -1.15
CA GLN A 15 9.39 -2.32 -1.01
C GLN A 15 9.98 -3.01 -2.25
N GLU A 16 9.23 -3.93 -2.85
CA GLU A 16 9.61 -4.61 -4.09
C GLU A 16 9.60 -3.64 -5.27
N ALA A 17 8.50 -2.89 -5.47
CA ALA A 17 8.36 -1.92 -6.55
C ALA A 17 9.44 -0.81 -6.48
N LYS A 18 9.87 -0.42 -5.28
CA LYS A 18 10.94 0.58 -5.08
C LYS A 18 12.31 0.13 -5.60
N GLN A 19 12.57 -1.17 -5.68
CA GLN A 19 13.85 -1.71 -6.13
C GLN A 19 13.85 -2.05 -7.63
N ASP A 20 12.68 -2.11 -8.25
CA ASP A 20 12.48 -2.48 -9.65
C ASP A 20 12.28 -1.23 -10.53
N LYS A 21 13.21 -1.00 -11.46
CA LYS A 21 13.18 0.15 -12.37
C LYS A 21 12.01 0.11 -13.35
N ASP A 22 11.59 -1.09 -13.76
CA ASP A 22 10.45 -1.26 -14.66
C ASP A 22 9.14 -1.02 -13.89
N ALA A 23 9.05 -1.48 -12.65
CA ALA A 23 7.94 -1.17 -11.76
C ALA A 23 7.81 0.34 -11.47
N ILE A 24 8.94 1.04 -11.28
CA ILE A 24 8.96 2.50 -11.16
C ILE A 24 8.44 3.15 -12.44
N ALA A 25 8.93 2.76 -13.61
CA ALA A 25 8.54 3.33 -14.89
C ALA A 25 7.05 3.08 -15.23
N CYS A 26 6.52 1.93 -14.80
CA CYS A 26 5.12 1.55 -14.95
C CYS A 26 4.18 2.22 -13.93
N GLY A 27 4.71 2.97 -12.95
CA GLY A 27 3.89 3.67 -11.95
C GLY A 27 3.49 2.82 -10.74
N CYS A 28 4.03 1.61 -10.60
CA CYS A 28 3.65 0.69 -9.52
C CYS A 28 3.93 1.23 -8.11
N LEU A 29 4.87 2.17 -7.94
CA LEU A 29 5.03 2.86 -6.66
C LEU A 29 3.79 3.69 -6.31
N ASN A 30 3.21 4.38 -7.28
CA ASN A 30 2.03 5.21 -7.02
C ASN A 30 0.85 4.31 -6.63
N ASP A 31 0.67 3.19 -7.32
CA ASP A 31 -0.36 2.19 -6.97
C ASP A 31 -0.15 1.63 -5.56
N ALA A 32 1.11 1.34 -5.18
CA ALA A 32 1.44 0.87 -3.85
C ALA A 32 1.14 1.93 -2.77
N TYR A 33 1.44 3.21 -3.04
CA TYR A 33 1.10 4.31 -2.14
C TYR A 33 -0.42 4.45 -1.99
N GLU A 34 -1.16 4.46 -3.08
CA GLU A 34 -2.63 4.54 -3.06
C GLU A 34 -3.24 3.38 -2.25
N TRP A 35 -2.73 2.16 -2.44
CA TRP A 35 -3.17 1.01 -1.66
C TRP A 35 -2.89 1.19 -0.16
N ILE A 36 -1.68 1.59 0.22
CA ILE A 36 -1.33 1.85 1.62
C ILE A 36 -2.26 2.89 2.23
N PHE A 37 -2.49 4.02 1.56
CA PHE A 37 -3.37 5.08 2.06
C PHE A 37 -4.82 4.63 2.18
N ASN A 38 -5.32 3.80 1.25
CA ASN A 38 -6.65 3.23 1.34
C ASN A 38 -6.81 2.28 2.54
N GLU A 39 -5.83 1.42 2.81
CA GLU A 39 -5.87 0.54 3.99
C GLU A 39 -5.75 1.34 5.30
N LEU A 40 -4.88 2.35 5.34
CA LEU A 40 -4.80 3.27 6.46
C LEU A 40 -6.13 4.00 6.68
N LYS A 41 -6.78 4.47 5.62
CA LYS A 41 -8.09 5.10 5.70
C LYS A 41 -9.13 4.15 6.28
N LYS A 42 -9.21 2.89 5.83
CA LYS A 42 -10.11 1.88 6.42
C LYS A 42 -9.83 1.63 7.90
N LEU A 43 -8.56 1.71 8.31
CA LEU A 43 -8.16 1.53 9.69
C LEU A 43 -8.51 2.73 10.57
N PHE A 44 -8.44 3.96 10.07
CA PHE A 44 -8.58 5.17 10.89
C PHE A 44 -9.88 5.95 10.69
N ASP A 45 -10.54 5.82 9.55
CA ASP A 45 -11.88 6.36 9.37
C ASP A 45 -12.84 5.55 10.23
N LYS A 46 -13.57 6.27 11.09
CA LYS A 46 -14.68 5.70 11.84
C LYS A 46 -15.71 5.21 10.82
N GLN A 47 -16.03 3.92 10.88
CA GLN A 47 -17.32 3.45 10.44
C GLN A 47 -18.32 4.00 11.47
N ASP A 48 -18.81 5.22 11.26
CA ASP A 48 -20.03 5.71 11.92
C ASP A 48 -21.25 4.98 11.35
#